data_AF-A0AAD4MUU7-F1
#
_entry.id   AF-A0AAD4MUU7-F1
#
_cell.length_a   1.000
_cell.length_b   1.000
_cell.length_c   1.000
_cell.angle_alpha   90.00
_cell.angle_beta   90.00
_cell.angle_gamma   90.00
#
_symmetry.space_group_name_H-M   'P 1'
#
loop_
_entity.id
_entity.type
_entity.pdbx_description
1 polymer ?
#
loop_
_entity_poly.entity_id
_entity_poly.type
_entity_poly.pdbx_seq_one_letter_code
_entity_poly.pdbx_strand_id
1 'polypeptide(L)'
;MDDSKQYRCCCNSMHVQRGAQIIGIVGALVCAFGLIVSAVLLRWDLVISNLLNLLLYASIIYGHMKQRPSFYWPFLILNGIGVALVTVLILITGVTLGLSVAAAQKPADQEQANKGGRLGGVFLLAVLLICLFLGVWCQCVVYRAYKYLKMNESSIPTTYVKREIQKQDA
;
A
#
# COMPACT_ATOMS: atom_id res chain seq x y z
N MET A 1 9.84 -22.74 20.20
CA MET A 1 9.40 -21.34 20.12
C MET A 1 8.26 -21.31 19.12
N ASP A 2 7.10 -20.78 19.52
CA ASP A 2 5.83 -20.97 18.80
C ASP A 2 5.79 -20.14 17.49
N ASP A 3 6.29 -20.71 16.38
CA ASP A 3 6.32 -20.10 15.04
C ASP A 3 4.93 -19.66 14.53
N SER A 4 3.86 -20.16 15.18
CA SER A 4 2.46 -19.88 14.85
C SER A 4 2.02 -18.42 15.05
N LYS A 5 2.78 -17.62 15.83
CA LYS A 5 2.46 -16.21 16.13
C LYS A 5 3.19 -15.20 15.24
N GLN A 6 4.31 -15.56 14.60
CA GLN A 6 5.07 -14.62 13.77
C GLN A 6 4.39 -14.28 12.44
N TYR A 7 3.45 -15.11 11.98
CA TYR A 7 2.82 -14.99 10.67
C TYR A 7 1.37 -14.50 10.71
N ARG A 8 1.09 -13.55 11.61
CA ARG A 8 -0.24 -12.94 11.72
C ARG A 8 -0.20 -11.41 11.58
N CYS A 9 -1.21 -10.87 10.93
CA CYS A 9 -1.54 -9.45 10.75
C CYS A 9 -2.87 -9.13 11.45
N CYS A 10 -3.19 -7.84 11.60
CA CYS A 10 -4.38 -7.33 12.30
C CYS A 10 -4.48 -7.87 13.75
N CYS A 11 -3.62 -7.37 14.64
CA CYS A 11 -3.63 -7.75 16.07
C CYS A 11 -3.54 -9.26 16.31
N ASN A 12 -2.73 -9.98 15.53
CA ASN A 12 -2.54 -11.43 15.63
C ASN A 12 -3.78 -12.28 15.27
N SER A 13 -4.78 -11.69 14.62
CA SER A 13 -6.05 -12.37 14.29
C SER A 13 -6.07 -13.02 12.92
N MET A 14 -5.27 -12.55 11.94
CA MET A 14 -5.35 -13.02 10.55
C MET A 14 -4.00 -13.46 10.01
N HIS A 15 -3.93 -14.60 9.30
CA HIS A 15 -2.68 -15.05 8.67
C HIS A 15 -2.21 -14.05 7.60
N VAL A 16 -0.90 -13.75 7.54
CA VAL A 16 -0.33 -12.72 6.63
C VAL A 16 -0.73 -12.92 5.17
N GLN A 17 -0.74 -14.18 4.71
CA GLN A 17 -1.08 -14.50 3.32
C GLN A 17 -2.53 -14.14 2.99
N ARG A 18 -3.48 -14.42 3.91
CA ARG A 18 -4.89 -14.04 3.73
C ARG A 18 -5.04 -12.53 3.76
N GLY A 19 -4.30 -11.84 4.64
CA GLY A 19 -4.28 -10.38 4.68
C GLY A 19 -3.82 -9.76 3.35
N ALA A 20 -2.71 -10.24 2.79
CA ALA A 20 -2.20 -9.77 1.50
C ALA A 20 -3.18 -10.08 0.34
N GLN A 21 -3.85 -11.23 0.36
CA GLN A 21 -4.86 -11.58 -0.63
C GLN A 21 -6.07 -10.63 -0.57
N ILE A 22 -6.56 -10.31 0.64
CA ILE A 22 -7.67 -9.37 0.82
C ILE A 22 -7.28 -7.98 0.34
N ILE A 23 -6.07 -7.51 0.67
CA ILE A 23 -5.56 -6.22 0.17
C ILE A 23 -5.53 -6.22 -1.36
N GLY A 24 -5.05 -7.30 -1.97
CA GLY A 24 -5.06 -7.48 -3.43
C GLY A 24 -6.46 -7.36 -4.03
N ILE A 25 -7.43 -8.11 -3.50
CA ILE A 25 -8.80 -8.13 -4.02
C ILE A 25 -9.50 -6.78 -3.81
N VAL A 26 -9.46 -6.24 -2.60
CA VAL A 26 -10.10 -4.96 -2.27
C VAL A 26 -9.48 -3.83 -3.09
N GLY A 27 -8.15 -3.78 -3.18
CA GLY A 27 -7.44 -2.79 -4.01
C GLY A 27 -7.82 -2.90 -5.48
N ALA A 28 -7.89 -4.11 -6.03
CA ALA A 28 -8.32 -4.32 -7.41
C ALA A 28 -9.76 -3.84 -7.67
N LEU A 29 -10.70 -4.10 -6.74
CA LEU A 29 -12.08 -3.63 -6.85
C LEU A 29 -12.17 -2.10 -6.81
N VAL A 30 -11.43 -1.46 -5.91
CA VAL A 30 -11.37 0.00 -5.81
C VAL A 30 -10.79 0.61 -7.10
N CYS A 31 -9.72 0.05 -7.65
CA CYS A 31 -9.16 0.51 -8.92
C CYS A 31 -10.11 0.27 -10.10
N ALA A 32 -10.81 -0.86 -10.14
CA ALA A 32 -11.80 -1.13 -11.18
C ALA A 32 -12.98 -0.14 -11.13
N PHE A 33 -13.48 0.17 -9.94
CA PHE A 33 -14.49 1.22 -9.76
C PHE A 33 -13.94 2.60 -10.17
N GLY A 34 -12.70 2.91 -9.76
CA GLY A 34 -12.00 4.14 -10.15
C GLY A 34 -11.83 4.28 -11.66
N LEU A 35 -11.60 3.18 -12.39
CA LEU A 35 -11.56 3.18 -13.86
C LEU A 35 -12.89 3.57 -14.47
N ILE A 36 -13.99 2.99 -13.99
CA ILE A 36 -15.34 3.30 -14.47
C ILE A 36 -15.62 4.78 -14.26
N VAL A 37 -15.38 5.30 -13.05
CA VAL A 37 -15.60 6.72 -12.74
C VAL A 37 -14.71 7.61 -13.61
N SER A 38 -13.41 7.30 -13.74
CA SER A 38 -12.47 8.11 -14.51
C SER A 38 -12.80 8.13 -16.00
N ALA A 39 -13.25 7.00 -16.55
CA ALA A 39 -13.67 6.89 -17.94
C ALA A 39 -14.96 7.70 -18.21
N VAL A 40 -15.94 7.62 -17.30
CA VAL A 40 -17.18 8.43 -17.38
C VAL A 40 -16.86 9.93 -17.32
N LEU A 41 -15.88 10.33 -16.51
CA LEU A 41 -15.45 11.72 -16.39
C LEU A 41 -14.45 12.16 -17.47
N LEU A 42 -14.11 11.31 -18.44
CA LEU A 42 -13.13 11.57 -19.52
C LEU A 42 -11.74 12.02 -19.00
N ARG A 43 -11.36 11.57 -17.80
CA ARG A 43 -10.08 11.87 -17.15
C ARG A 43 -9.05 10.78 -17.48
N TRP A 44 -8.48 10.84 -18.67
CA TRP A 44 -7.53 9.83 -19.18
C TRP A 44 -6.27 9.68 -18.32
N ASP A 45 -5.83 10.75 -17.65
CA ASP A 45 -4.76 10.73 -16.65
C ASP A 45 -5.08 9.76 -15.50
N LEU A 46 -6.32 9.83 -14.99
CA LEU A 46 -6.79 8.97 -13.91
C LEU A 46 -7.06 7.54 -14.39
N VAL A 47 -7.48 7.36 -15.64
CA VAL A 47 -7.66 6.03 -16.23
C VAL A 47 -6.32 5.28 -16.28
N ILE A 48 -5.26 5.92 -16.79
CA ILE A 48 -3.93 5.31 -16.88
C ILE A 48 -3.41 4.98 -15.48
N SER A 49 -3.56 5.90 -14.52
CA SER A 49 -3.15 5.68 -13.13
C SER A 49 -3.88 4.49 -12.49
N ASN A 50 -5.20 4.40 -12.67
CA ASN A 50 -5.98 3.29 -12.12
C ASN A 50 -5.67 1.95 -12.81
N LEU A 51 -5.38 1.93 -14.11
CA LEU A 51 -4.94 0.73 -14.82
C LEU A 51 -3.61 0.21 -14.28
N LEU A 52 -2.64 1.11 -14.08
CA LEU A 52 -1.35 0.74 -13.51
C LEU A 52 -1.53 0.17 -12.09
N ASN A 53 -2.32 0.83 -11.24
CA ASN A 53 -2.59 0.34 -9.89
C ASN A 53 -3.31 -1.03 -9.90
N LEU A 54 -4.26 -1.23 -10.82
CA LEU A 54 -4.95 -2.51 -10.97
C LEU A 54 -3.95 -3.64 -11.29
N LEU A 55 -2.98 -3.40 -12.16
CA LEU A 55 -1.92 -4.36 -12.47
C LEU A 55 -1.06 -4.69 -11.23
N LEU A 56 -0.78 -3.72 -10.37
CA LEU A 56 -0.04 -3.94 -9.14
C LEU A 56 -0.82 -4.82 -8.16
N TYR A 57 -2.10 -4.54 -7.94
CA TYR A 57 -2.94 -5.40 -7.10
C TYR A 57 -3.13 -6.80 -7.70
N ALA A 58 -3.27 -6.91 -9.01
CA ALA A 58 -3.32 -8.19 -9.72
C ALA A 58 -2.01 -8.99 -9.53
N SER A 59 -0.85 -8.32 -9.53
CA SER A 59 0.43 -8.98 -9.27
C SER A 59 0.53 -9.60 -7.87
N ILE A 60 -0.05 -8.95 -6.85
CA ILE A 60 -0.15 -9.53 -5.50
C ILE A 60 -1.01 -10.80 -5.52
N ILE A 61 -2.17 -10.74 -6.17
CA ILE A 61 -3.09 -11.89 -6.26
C ILE A 61 -2.39 -13.05 -6.99
N TYR A 62 -1.73 -12.76 -8.11
CA TYR A 62 -0.99 -13.76 -8.88
C TYR A 62 0.18 -14.36 -8.08
N GLY A 63 0.94 -13.52 -7.36
CA GLY A 63 2.01 -13.95 -6.47
C GLY A 63 1.52 -14.88 -5.37
N HIS A 64 0.34 -14.61 -4.83
CA HIS A 64 -0.31 -15.48 -3.85
C HIS A 64 -0.72 -16.82 -4.46
N MET A 65 -1.37 -16.83 -5.63
CA MET A 65 -1.78 -18.06 -6.32
C MET A 65 -0.59 -18.95 -6.69
N LYS A 66 0.50 -18.35 -7.19
CA LYS A 66 1.72 -19.08 -7.56
C LYS A 66 2.70 -19.33 -6.41
N GLN A 67 2.41 -18.83 -5.20
CA GLN A 67 3.31 -18.90 -4.03
C GLN A 67 4.73 -18.40 -4.35
N ARG A 68 4.86 -17.42 -5.27
CA ARG A 68 6.15 -16.88 -5.72
C ARG A 68 6.36 -15.48 -5.14
N PRO A 69 7.37 -15.27 -4.28
CA PRO A 69 7.59 -13.98 -3.61
C PRO A 69 8.01 -12.86 -4.58
N SER A 70 8.56 -13.19 -5.75
CA SER A 70 9.02 -12.20 -6.74
C SER A 70 7.90 -11.26 -7.23
N PHE A 71 6.65 -11.73 -7.29
CA PHE A 71 5.52 -10.92 -7.76
C PHE A 71 5.06 -9.84 -6.78
N TYR A 72 5.55 -9.85 -5.53
CA TYR A 72 5.24 -8.83 -4.53
C TYR A 72 6.11 -7.57 -4.70
N TRP A 73 7.24 -7.68 -5.41
CA TRP A 73 8.22 -6.60 -5.56
C TRP A 73 7.67 -5.35 -6.25
N PRO A 74 6.97 -5.44 -7.41
CA PRO A 74 6.47 -4.26 -8.10
C PRO A 74 5.54 -3.43 -7.21
N PHE A 75 4.64 -4.09 -6.49
CA PHE A 75 3.77 -3.42 -5.53
C PHE A 75 4.56 -2.76 -4.40
N LEU A 76 5.52 -3.47 -3.77
CA LEU A 76 6.28 -2.94 -2.65
C LEU A 76 7.10 -1.70 -3.04
N ILE A 77 7.73 -1.71 -4.23
CA ILE A 77 8.50 -0.55 -4.70
C ILE A 77 7.57 0.62 -4.99
N LEU A 78 6.54 0.41 -5.80
CA LEU A 78 5.69 1.51 -6.28
C LEU A 78 4.81 2.08 -5.17
N ASN A 79 4.24 1.23 -4.31
CA ASN A 79 3.52 1.70 -3.12
C ASN A 79 4.46 2.40 -2.13
N GLY A 80 5.71 1.94 -1.98
CA GLY A 80 6.73 2.61 -1.19
C GLY A 80 7.05 4.02 -1.69
N ILE A 81 7.24 4.18 -3.01
CA ILE A 81 7.41 5.49 -3.65
C ILE A 81 6.17 6.36 -3.43
N GLY A 82 4.97 5.80 -3.61
CA GLY A 82 3.71 6.51 -3.37
C GLY A 82 3.59 7.04 -1.93
N VAL A 83 3.89 6.20 -0.94
CA VAL A 83 3.92 6.59 0.49
C VAL A 83 4.93 7.73 0.74
N ALA A 84 6.11 7.67 0.13
CA ALA A 84 7.10 8.74 0.25
C ALA A 84 6.59 10.06 -0.36
N LEU A 85 5.99 10.01 -1.56
CA LEU A 85 5.41 11.19 -2.22
C LEU A 85 4.27 11.80 -1.40
N VAL A 86 3.37 10.97 -0.85
CA VAL A 86 2.27 11.44 0.03
C VAL A 86 2.85 12.10 1.29
N THR A 87 3.92 11.55 1.86
CA THR A 87 4.59 12.15 3.02
C THR A 87 5.13 13.55 2.69
N VAL A 88 5.79 13.70 1.53
CA VAL A 88 6.28 15.01 1.06
C VAL A 88 5.11 15.98 0.84
N LEU A 89 4.01 15.53 0.25
CA LEU A 89 2.81 16.36 0.06
C LEU A 89 2.21 16.82 1.39
N ILE A 90 2.13 15.95 2.40
CA ILE A 90 1.68 16.31 3.76
C ILE A 90 2.55 17.42 4.34
N LEU A 91 3.87 17.34 4.18
CA LEU A 91 4.79 18.39 4.66
C LEU A 91 4.55 19.71 3.94
N ILE A 92 4.43 19.70 2.61
CA ILE A 92 4.17 20.91 1.81
C ILE A 92 2.84 21.55 2.20
N THR A 93 1.77 20.75 2.27
CA THR A 93 0.43 21.22 2.67
C THR A 93 0.44 21.74 4.10
N GLY A 94 1.11 21.05 5.03
CA GLY A 94 1.25 21.47 6.42
C GLY A 94 1.98 22.81 6.56
N VAL A 95 3.10 23.00 5.86
CA VAL A 95 3.85 24.26 5.85
C VAL A 95 3.01 25.39 5.25
N THR A 96 2.36 25.15 4.11
CA THR A 96 1.52 26.14 3.43
C THR A 96 0.34 26.56 4.31
N LEU A 97 -0.28 25.60 4.99
CA LEU A 97 -1.36 25.86 5.94
C LEU A 97 -0.85 26.64 7.16
N GLY A 98 0.32 26.28 7.71
CA GLY A 98 0.95 27.01 8.82
C GLY A 98 1.26 28.47 8.46
N LEU A 99 1.83 28.72 7.28
CA LEU A 99 2.13 30.06 6.78
C LEU A 99 0.86 30.89 6.55
N SER A 100 -0.18 30.30 5.95
CA SER A 100 -1.47 30.99 5.78
C SER A 100 -2.15 31.27 7.12
N VAL A 101 -1.91 30.45 8.15
CA VAL A 101 -2.39 30.71 9.50
C VAL A 101 -1.68 31.92 10.11
N ALA A 102 -0.35 31.96 10.02
CA ALA A 102 0.47 33.06 10.53
C ALA A 102 0.20 34.40 9.83
N ALA A 103 -0.02 34.39 8.51
CA ALA A 103 -0.23 35.60 7.72
C ALA A 103 -1.60 36.28 7.96
N ALA A 104 -2.61 35.54 8.43
CA ALA A 104 -3.97 36.08 8.62
C ALA A 104 -4.14 36.95 9.88
N GLN A 105 -3.06 37.29 10.58
CA GLN A 105 -3.09 38.20 11.74
C GLN A 105 -3.16 39.70 11.35
N LYS A 106 -3.33 40.03 10.06
CA LYS A 106 -3.47 41.42 9.53
C LYS A 106 -4.89 41.67 8.95
N PRO A 107 -5.42 42.90 8.99
CA PRO A 107 -6.86 43.12 9.25
C PRO A 107 -7.85 43.01 8.07
N ALA A 108 -9.06 42.56 8.47
CA ALA A 108 -10.44 42.80 8.02
C ALA A 108 -10.97 42.33 6.64
N ASP A 109 -10.44 42.75 5.50
CA ASP A 109 -11.21 42.58 4.24
C ASP A 109 -11.02 41.22 3.53
N GLN A 110 -10.17 40.35 4.06
CA GLN A 110 -9.81 39.05 3.46
C GLN A 110 -10.29 37.83 4.28
N GLU A 111 -11.17 38.04 5.26
CA GLU A 111 -11.49 37.04 6.29
C GLU A 111 -12.38 35.88 5.79
N GLN A 112 -13.32 36.13 4.87
CA GLN A 112 -14.25 35.09 4.38
C GLN A 112 -13.62 34.13 3.36
N ALA A 113 -12.82 34.63 2.41
CA ALA A 113 -12.11 33.78 1.44
C ALA A 113 -11.05 32.90 2.13
N ASN A 114 -10.41 33.41 3.19
CA ASN A 114 -9.36 32.70 3.90
C ASN A 114 -9.89 31.60 4.84
N LYS A 115 -11.12 31.74 5.36
CA LYS A 115 -11.79 30.67 6.15
C LYS A 115 -12.08 29.42 5.32
N GLY A 116 -12.58 29.58 4.09
CA GLY A 116 -12.86 28.46 3.19
C GLY A 116 -11.59 27.69 2.79
N GLY A 117 -10.53 28.41 2.43
CA GLY A 117 -9.24 27.80 2.09
C GLY A 117 -8.60 27.06 3.26
N ARG A 118 -8.69 27.61 4.48
CA ARG A 118 -8.20 26.94 5.70
C ARG A 118 -8.95 25.64 6.00
N LEU A 119 -10.28 25.65 5.95
CA LEU A 119 -11.07 24.45 6.21
C LEU A 119 -10.80 23.37 5.15
N GLY A 120 -10.74 23.76 3.87
CA GLY A 120 -10.36 22.85 2.78
C GLY A 120 -8.95 22.27 2.96
N GLY A 121 -7.98 23.09 3.39
CA GLY A 121 -6.62 22.65 3.68
C GLY A 121 -6.53 21.66 4.84
N VAL A 122 -7.24 21.91 5.95
CA VAL A 122 -7.32 20.98 7.09
C VAL A 122 -7.96 19.66 6.67
N PHE A 123 -9.06 19.72 5.92
CA PHE A 123 -9.74 18.53 5.40
C PHE A 123 -8.82 17.72 4.48
N LEU A 124 -8.14 18.38 3.54
CA LEU A 124 -7.17 17.74 2.65
C LEU A 124 -6.04 17.07 3.45
N LEU A 125 -5.49 17.77 4.46
CA LEU A 125 -4.45 17.21 5.32
C LEU A 125 -4.92 15.97 6.08
N ALA A 126 -6.13 15.97 6.60
CA ALA A 126 -6.73 14.82 7.28
C ALA A 126 -6.88 13.62 6.33
N VAL A 127 -7.37 13.85 5.11
CA VAL A 127 -7.48 12.81 4.08
C VAL A 127 -6.10 12.25 3.73
N LEU A 128 -5.10 13.10 3.52
CA LEU A 128 -3.73 12.67 3.21
C LEU A 128 -3.12 11.83 4.34
N LEU A 129 -3.34 12.19 5.61
CA LEU A 129 -2.88 11.41 6.76
C LEU A 129 -3.52 10.02 6.82
N ILE A 130 -4.82 9.93 6.53
CA ILE A 130 -5.52 8.63 6.45
C ILE A 130 -4.94 7.80 5.30
N CYS A 131 -4.73 8.40 4.13
CA CYS A 131 -4.10 7.73 2.99
C CYS A 131 -2.68 7.25 3.33
N LEU A 132 -1.88 8.05 4.03
CA LEU A 132 -0.54 7.68 4.48
C LEU A 132 -0.59 6.48 5.42
N PHE A 133 -1.45 6.54 6.44
CA PHE A 133 -1.61 5.46 7.40
C PHE A 133 -2.01 4.14 6.71
N LEU A 134 -3.02 4.19 5.82
CA LEU A 134 -3.45 3.03 5.05
C LEU A 134 -2.36 2.51 4.12
N GLY A 135 -1.63 3.40 3.44
CA GLY A 135 -0.54 3.03 2.54
C GLY A 135 0.61 2.32 3.25
N VAL A 136 1.04 2.86 4.40
CA VAL A 136 2.05 2.24 5.27
C VAL A 136 1.55 0.90 5.82
N TRP A 137 0.30 0.85 6.28
CA TRP A 137 -0.30 -0.39 6.78
C TRP A 137 -0.31 -1.49 5.71
N CYS A 138 -0.81 -1.19 4.52
CA CYS A 138 -0.81 -2.11 3.39
C CYS A 138 0.61 -2.57 3.05
N GLN A 139 1.57 -1.65 2.99
CA GLN A 139 2.99 -1.96 2.76
C GLN A 139 3.51 -2.96 3.80
N CYS A 140 3.23 -2.74 5.08
CA CYS A 140 3.66 -3.63 6.16
C CYS A 140 3.06 -5.03 6.03
N VAL A 141 1.76 -5.15 5.73
CA VAL A 141 1.09 -6.45 5.56
C VAL A 141 1.68 -7.21 4.38
N VAL A 142 1.83 -6.54 3.23
CA VAL A 142 2.37 -7.15 2.00
C VAL A 142 3.85 -7.53 2.18
N TYR A 143 4.65 -6.69 2.85
CA TYR A 143 6.04 -6.99 3.16
C TYR A 143 6.20 -8.23 4.07
N ARG A 144 5.35 -8.35 5.10
CA ARG A 144 5.35 -9.53 5.96
C ARG A 144 4.94 -10.79 5.20
N ALA A 145 3.98 -10.70 4.28
CA ALA A 145 3.59 -11.81 3.41
C ALA A 145 4.71 -12.22 2.45
N TYR A 146 5.42 -11.25 1.87
CA TYR A 146 6.62 -11.49 1.06
C TYR A 146 7.71 -12.21 1.87
N LYS A 147 8.00 -11.73 3.09
CA LYS A 147 9.00 -12.33 3.98
C LYS A 147 8.67 -13.78 4.31
N TYR A 148 7.40 -14.08 4.61
CA TYR A 148 6.92 -15.44 4.86
C TYR A 148 7.15 -16.38 3.67
N LEU A 149 6.75 -15.95 2.46
CA LEU A 149 6.95 -16.75 1.25
C LEU A 149 8.44 -17.01 0.96
N LYS A 150 9.30 -16.00 1.15
CA LYS A 150 10.74 -16.12 0.93
C LYS A 150 11.39 -17.11 1.90
N MET A 151 10.97 -17.11 3.16
CA MET A 151 11.46 -18.07 4.17
C MET A 151 11.08 -19.50 3.79
N ASN A 152 9.85 -19.72 3.33
CA ASN A 152 9.37 -21.03 2.89
C ASN A 152 10.07 -21.53 1.62
N GLU A 153 10.45 -20.65 0.70
CA GLU A 153 11.22 -21.03 -0.49
C GLU A 153 12.63 -21.51 -0.12
N SER A 154 13.26 -20.87 0.89
CA SER A 154 14.61 -21.20 1.34
C SER A 154 14.74 -22.47 2.21
N SER A 155 13.63 -23.03 2.72
CA SER A 155 13.63 -24.26 3.52
C SER A 155 13.45 -25.55 2.70
N ILE A 156 13.14 -25.43 1.41
CA ILE A 156 13.02 -26.55 0.46
C ILE A 156 14.37 -27.18 -0.03
N PRO A 157 15.57 -26.55 0.03
CA PRO A 157 16.76 -27.10 -0.64
C PRO A 157 17.34 -28.40 -0.04
N THR A 158 17.07 -28.75 1.22
CA THR A 158 17.78 -29.85 1.90
C THR A 158 17.05 -31.19 1.90
N THR A 159 15.73 -31.21 1.69
CA THR A 159 14.94 -32.45 1.76
C THR A 159 15.09 -33.31 0.50
N TYR A 160 15.42 -32.70 -0.64
CA TYR A 160 15.65 -33.42 -1.90
C TYR A 160 17.07 -33.96 -2.01
N VAL A 161 18.08 -33.19 -1.58
CA VAL A 161 19.48 -33.65 -1.55
C VAL A 161 19.65 -34.85 -0.61
N LYS A 162 18.95 -34.87 0.53
CA LYS A 162 19.06 -35.99 1.48
C LYS A 162 18.43 -37.29 0.98
N ARG A 163 17.40 -37.23 0.12
CA ARG A 163 16.78 -38.42 -0.49
C ARG A 163 17.57 -38.99 -1.67
N GLU A 164 18.26 -38.14 -2.43
CA GLU A 164 19.14 -38.58 -3.51
C GLU A 164 20.37 -39.30 -2.95
N ILE A 165 20.97 -38.78 -1.87
CA ILE A 165 22.11 -39.44 -1.19
C ILE A 165 21.68 -40.79 -0.58
N GLN A 166 20.52 -40.86 0.10
CA GLN A 166 20.01 -42.13 0.64
C GLN A 166 19.62 -43.16 -0.43
N LYS A 167 19.39 -42.75 -1.69
CA LYS A 167 19.14 -43.67 -2.81
C LYS A 167 20.42 -44.15 -3.49
N GLN A 168 21.54 -43.48 -3.29
CA GLN A 168 22.84 -43.93 -3.80
C GLN A 168 23.57 -44.87 -2.83
N ASP A 169 23.19 -44.86 -1.55
CA ASP A 169 23.76 -45.71 -0.50
C ASP A 169 22.95 -47.01 -0.23
N ALA A 170 21.95 -47.32 -1.06
CA ALA A 170 21.12 -48.53 -0.98
C ALA A 170 21.18 -49.32 -2.29
#